data_AF-A0A938A7Q4-F1
#
_entry.id   AF-A0A938A7Q4-F1
#
_cell.length_a   1.000
_cell.length_b   1.000
_cell.length_c   1.000
_cell.angle_alpha   90.00
_cell.angle_beta   90.00
_cell.angle_gamma   90.00
#
_symmetry.space_group_name_H-M   'P 1'
#
loop_
_entity.id
_entity.type
_entity.pdbx_description
1 polymer ?
#
loop_
_entity_poly.entity_id
_entity_poly.type
_entity_poly.pdbx_seq_one_letter_code
_entity_poly.pdbx_strand_id
1 'polypeptide(L)'
;MASVYGFPQGSSGYDIVDDMTMPYWKPALRDLGHSVVHPYQSGYKFHVSVQSRDAEKVAKAVLPVLQRANLDHKVVYPLSAYEDMCKGAQAGKFITIYIGPLVTAYAELKRQLDPVFAQLTQAGVSPGPTPQDRQKGHSVAENKAGSSGFLWYITTNSYFK
;
A
#
# COMPACT_ATOMS: atom_id res chain seq x y z
N MET A 1 -13.24 -20.45 -18.06
CA MET A 1 -11.78 -20.71 -18.10
C MET A 1 -11.10 -19.37 -18.24
N ALA A 2 -10.48 -18.86 -17.18
CA ALA A 2 -9.72 -17.61 -17.23
C ALA A 2 -8.25 -17.95 -16.99
N SER A 3 -7.42 -17.55 -17.95
CA SER A 3 -6.00 -17.86 -18.07
C SER A 3 -5.16 -17.21 -16.96
N VAL A 4 -4.23 -18.03 -16.45
CA VAL A 4 -2.91 -17.75 -15.85
C VAL A 4 -2.42 -16.30 -15.99
N TYR A 5 -2.07 -15.66 -14.87
CA TYR A 5 -1.47 -14.31 -14.80
C TYR A 5 0.04 -14.39 -14.51
N GLY A 6 0.83 -13.42 -14.99
CA GLY A 6 2.31 -13.47 -14.99
C GLY A 6 3.01 -12.22 -14.43
N PHE A 7 4.31 -12.41 -14.15
CA PHE A 7 5.29 -11.58 -13.43
C PHE A 7 6.05 -10.57 -14.33
N PRO A 8 6.59 -9.45 -13.79
CA PRO A 8 7.57 -8.62 -14.49
C PRO A 8 9.02 -9.10 -14.31
N GLN A 9 9.81 -9.05 -15.38
CA GLN A 9 11.28 -9.13 -15.37
C GLN A 9 11.89 -7.82 -15.91
N GLY A 10 13.00 -7.37 -15.32
CA GLY A 10 13.78 -6.21 -15.81
C GLY A 10 14.86 -5.75 -14.83
N SER A 11 15.88 -5.04 -15.34
CA SER A 11 17.09 -4.57 -14.61
C SER A 11 16.83 -3.51 -13.53
N SER A 12 15.57 -3.19 -13.23
CA SER A 12 15.11 -2.12 -12.34
C SER A 12 14.54 -2.62 -11.00
N GLY A 13 14.53 -3.93 -10.73
CA GLY A 13 14.35 -4.47 -9.37
C GLY A 13 12.93 -4.33 -8.79
N TYR A 14 11.88 -4.64 -9.57
CA TYR A 14 10.54 -4.83 -9.03
C TYR A 14 10.20 -6.33 -9.04
N ASP A 15 10.64 -7.08 -8.03
CA ASP A 15 10.30 -8.51 -7.88
C ASP A 15 8.87 -8.66 -7.33
N ILE A 16 7.86 -8.80 -8.21
CA ILE A 16 6.47 -9.16 -7.84
C ILE A 16 6.37 -10.69 -7.77
N VAL A 17 5.91 -11.27 -6.65
CA VAL A 17 5.74 -12.73 -6.49
C VAL A 17 4.25 -13.15 -6.54
N ASP A 18 3.95 -14.22 -7.27
CA ASP A 18 2.60 -14.80 -7.51
C ASP A 18 2.40 -16.09 -6.69
N ASP A 19 1.31 -16.17 -5.90
CA ASP A 19 0.30 -17.27 -5.88
C ASP A 19 -0.69 -17.12 -4.68
N MET A 20 -1.98 -17.23 -5.01
CA MET A 20 -3.27 -17.45 -4.31
C MET A 20 -3.55 -17.10 -2.83
N THR A 21 -2.65 -16.51 -2.04
CA THR A 21 -2.99 -16.06 -0.67
C THR A 21 -2.29 -14.76 -0.26
N MET A 22 -2.91 -13.63 -0.63
CA MET A 22 -2.58 -12.26 -0.19
C MET A 22 -1.15 -11.77 -0.52
N PRO A 23 -0.97 -10.80 -1.45
CA PRO A 23 0.37 -10.32 -1.80
C PRO A 23 0.95 -9.47 -0.67
N TYR A 24 1.88 -10.02 0.11
CA TYR A 24 2.71 -9.29 1.07
C TYR A 24 4.08 -9.02 0.47
N TRP A 25 4.59 -7.81 0.67
CA TRP A 25 5.83 -7.29 0.16
C TRP A 25 6.76 -6.99 1.33
N LYS A 26 7.79 -7.83 1.47
CA LYS A 26 8.98 -7.62 2.31
C LYS A 26 10.20 -7.44 1.39
N PRO A 27 11.25 -6.72 1.79
CA PRO A 27 12.37 -6.40 0.89
C PRO A 27 13.35 -7.55 0.60
N ALA A 28 13.09 -8.77 1.08
CA ALA A 28 14.06 -9.86 0.94
C ALA A 28 13.48 -11.28 1.01
N LEU A 29 12.21 -11.50 0.67
CA LEU A 29 11.69 -12.88 0.64
C LEU A 29 11.71 -13.46 -0.78
N ARG A 30 12.62 -14.42 -0.98
CA ARG A 30 12.67 -15.36 -2.10
C ARG A 30 11.91 -16.68 -1.79
N ASP A 31 10.97 -16.65 -0.84
CA ASP A 31 10.23 -17.85 -0.41
C ASP A 31 8.75 -17.78 -0.76
N LEU A 32 8.33 -18.76 -1.55
CA LEU A 32 6.95 -19.04 -1.93
C LEU A 32 6.31 -19.98 -0.89
N GLY A 33 5.07 -19.71 -0.47
CA GLY A 33 4.25 -20.68 0.29
C GLY A 33 4.35 -20.66 1.83
N HIS A 34 5.10 -19.74 2.43
CA HIS A 34 5.18 -19.61 3.89
C HIS A 34 4.39 -18.40 4.41
N SER A 35 3.67 -18.58 5.53
CA SER A 35 2.98 -17.50 6.22
C SER A 35 3.96 -16.37 6.57
N VAL A 36 3.67 -15.15 6.11
CA VAL A 36 4.46 -13.98 6.48
C VAL A 36 4.22 -13.68 7.96
N VAL A 37 5.22 -13.95 8.78
CA VAL A 37 5.22 -13.51 10.18
C VAL A 37 5.48 -12.00 10.18
N HIS A 38 4.42 -11.23 10.40
CA HIS A 38 4.55 -9.80 10.65
C HIS A 38 5.25 -9.59 12.00
N PRO A 39 6.19 -8.64 12.10
CA PRO A 39 6.85 -8.34 13.38
C PRO A 39 5.85 -7.81 14.41
N TYR A 40 4.70 -7.30 13.96
CA TYR A 40 3.64 -6.78 14.81
C TYR A 40 2.30 -7.39 14.42
N GLN A 41 1.47 -7.69 15.42
CA GLN A 41 0.12 -8.19 15.22
C GLN A 41 -0.91 -7.06 15.09
N SER A 42 -0.55 -5.82 15.43
CA SER A 42 -1.46 -4.68 15.53
C SER A 42 -0.69 -3.35 15.43
N GLY A 43 -1.43 -2.24 15.33
CA GLY A 43 -0.87 -0.89 15.30
C GLY A 43 -1.30 -0.07 14.09
N TYR A 44 -0.44 0.84 13.65
CA TYR A 44 -0.69 1.75 12.54
C TYR A 44 -0.64 1.04 11.19
N LYS A 45 -1.57 1.38 10.30
CA LYS A 45 -1.51 1.06 8.88
C LYS A 45 -1.57 2.36 8.08
N PHE A 46 -0.78 2.45 7.03
CA PHE A 46 -0.99 3.45 5.99
C PHE A 46 -1.72 2.86 4.79
N HIS A 47 -2.55 3.71 4.17
CA HIS A 47 -3.06 3.50 2.84
C HIS A 47 -2.60 4.63 1.94
N VAL A 48 -1.99 4.27 0.81
CA VAL A 48 -1.72 5.20 -0.29
C VAL A 48 -2.95 5.17 -1.20
N SER A 49 -3.52 6.34 -1.45
CA SER A 49 -4.64 6.56 -2.36
C SER A 49 -4.20 7.41 -3.54
N VAL A 50 -4.45 6.92 -4.74
CA VAL A 50 -4.10 7.57 -6.02
C VAL A 50 -5.20 7.35 -7.04
N GLN A 51 -5.33 8.23 -8.03
CA GLN A 51 -6.13 7.94 -9.23
C GLN A 51 -5.60 6.69 -9.95
N SER A 52 -6.49 5.83 -10.46
CA SER A 52 -6.08 4.56 -11.09
C SER A 52 -5.08 4.75 -12.24
N ARG A 53 -5.30 5.78 -13.07
CA ARG A 53 -4.40 6.15 -14.18
C ARG A 53 -2.97 6.50 -13.77
N ASP A 54 -2.76 6.87 -12.51
CA ASP A 54 -1.45 7.29 -11.98
C ASP A 54 -0.84 6.24 -11.02
N ALA A 55 -1.51 5.10 -10.83
CA ALA A 55 -1.09 4.05 -9.90
C ALA A 55 0.34 3.54 -10.16
N GLU A 56 0.70 3.33 -11.43
CA GLU A 56 2.05 2.87 -11.80
C GLU A 56 3.13 3.89 -11.42
N LYS A 57 2.89 5.19 -11.69
CA LYS A 57 3.83 6.27 -11.34
C LYS A 57 4.04 6.34 -9.83
N VAL A 58 2.95 6.24 -9.07
CA VAL A 58 3.02 6.24 -7.60
C VAL A 58 3.73 5.01 -7.07
N ALA A 59 3.49 3.82 -7.63
CA ALA A 59 4.21 2.61 -7.24
C ALA A 59 5.73 2.75 -7.48
N LYS A 60 6.14 3.22 -8.66
CA LYS A 60 7.56 3.46 -8.99
C LYS A 60 8.23 4.44 -8.02
N ALA A 61 7.50 5.42 -7.50
CA ALA A 61 8.01 6.42 -6.57
C ALA A 61 8.03 5.94 -5.11
N VAL A 62 6.98 5.24 -4.66
CA VAL A 62 6.75 4.86 -3.26
C VAL A 62 7.47 3.57 -2.89
N LEU A 63 7.43 2.53 -3.73
CA LEU A 63 7.96 1.21 -3.38
C LEU A 63 9.45 1.22 -3.03
N PRO A 64 10.33 1.96 -3.72
CA PRO A 64 11.73 2.05 -3.32
C PRO A 64 11.94 2.62 -1.91
N VAL A 65 11.04 3.50 -1.45
CA VAL A 65 11.08 4.02 -0.07
C VAL A 65 10.73 2.91 0.92
N LEU A 66 9.65 2.16 0.65
CA LEU A 66 9.19 1.08 1.53
C LEU A 66 10.20 -0.06 1.63
N GLN A 67 10.84 -0.40 0.51
CA GLN A 67 11.90 -1.40 0.45
C GLN A 67 13.12 -0.99 1.28
N ARG A 68 13.61 0.25 1.12
CA ARG A 68 14.73 0.77 1.93
C ARG A 68 14.39 0.84 3.42
N ALA A 69 13.14 1.14 3.76
CA ALA A 69 12.66 1.19 5.14
C ALA A 69 12.41 -0.19 5.76
N ASN A 70 12.54 -1.28 4.99
CA ASN A 70 12.24 -2.64 5.41
C ASN A 70 10.85 -2.83 6.03
N LEU A 71 9.84 -2.26 5.38
CA LEU A 71 8.46 -2.29 5.86
C LEU A 71 7.61 -3.32 5.12
N ASP A 72 6.77 -4.01 5.89
CA ASP A 72 5.75 -4.89 5.36
C ASP A 72 4.68 -4.06 4.66
N HIS A 73 4.38 -4.38 3.41
CA HIS A 73 3.33 -3.71 2.65
C HIS A 73 2.62 -4.66 1.69
N LYS A 74 1.54 -4.20 1.07
CA LYS A 74 0.90 -4.86 -0.06
C LYS A 74 0.48 -3.84 -1.09
N VAL A 75 0.42 -4.26 -2.34
CA VAL A 75 0.06 -3.44 -3.49
C VAL A 75 -1.06 -4.14 -4.23
N VAL A 76 -2.05 -3.41 -4.73
CA VAL A 76 -3.06 -3.97 -5.62
C VAL A 76 -2.41 -4.34 -6.95
N TYR A 77 -2.57 -5.61 -7.35
CA TYR A 77 -2.03 -6.15 -8.57
C TYR A 77 -3.01 -7.15 -9.22
N PRO A 78 -3.03 -7.28 -10.56
CA PRO A 78 -2.41 -6.40 -11.56
C PRO A 78 -2.88 -4.95 -11.39
N LEU A 79 -2.10 -3.96 -11.83
CA LEU A 79 -2.46 -2.54 -11.61
C LEU A 79 -3.84 -2.19 -12.21
N SER A 80 -4.27 -2.90 -13.25
CA SER A 80 -5.61 -2.77 -13.83
C SER A 80 -6.73 -3.12 -12.83
N ALA A 81 -6.50 -4.05 -11.90
CA ALA A 81 -7.48 -4.42 -10.87
C ALA A 81 -7.77 -3.27 -9.88
N TYR A 82 -6.87 -2.28 -9.78
CA TYR A 82 -7.06 -1.14 -8.91
C TYR A 82 -8.21 -0.24 -9.38
N GLU A 83 -8.47 -0.16 -10.69
CA GLU A 83 -9.60 0.61 -11.22
C GLU A 83 -10.94 0.03 -10.74
N ASP A 84 -11.10 -1.28 -10.80
CA ASP A 84 -12.31 -1.94 -10.30
C ASP A 84 -12.39 -1.90 -8.77
N MET A 85 -11.27 -2.03 -8.07
CA MET A 85 -11.23 -1.86 -6.62
C MET A 85 -11.70 -0.47 -6.17
N CYS A 86 -11.40 0.58 -6.96
CA CYS A 86 -11.87 1.94 -6.70
C CYS A 86 -13.39 2.10 -6.75
N LYS A 87 -14.13 1.17 -7.36
CA LYS A 87 -15.60 1.17 -7.42
C LYS A 87 -16.25 0.51 -6.19
N GLY A 88 -15.45 -0.16 -5.36
CA GLY A 88 -15.93 -1.02 -4.28
C GLY A 88 -15.56 -0.55 -2.88
N ALA A 89 -15.73 -1.46 -1.92
CA ALA A 89 -15.48 -1.22 -0.50
C ALA A 89 -14.03 -0.93 -0.12
N GLN A 90 -13.08 -1.23 -1.01
CA GLN A 90 -11.65 -1.03 -0.79
C GLN A 90 -11.11 0.20 -1.53
N ALA A 91 -11.98 1.07 -2.06
CA ALA A 91 -11.56 2.26 -2.80
C ALA A 91 -10.50 3.08 -2.05
N GLY A 92 -9.51 3.59 -2.77
CA GLY A 92 -8.42 4.40 -2.21
C GLY A 92 -7.33 3.63 -1.46
N LYS A 93 -7.38 2.29 -1.40
CA LYS A 93 -6.36 1.46 -0.71
C LYS A 93 -5.38 0.81 -1.69
N PHE A 94 -4.71 1.63 -2.51
CA PHE A 94 -3.80 1.14 -3.55
C PHE A 94 -2.59 0.38 -2.97
N ILE A 95 -1.91 1.01 -2.00
CA ILE A 95 -0.82 0.39 -1.25
C ILE A 95 -1.23 0.40 0.22
N THR A 96 -1.19 -0.76 0.89
CA THR A 96 -1.33 -0.85 2.35
C THR A 96 0.03 -1.09 2.97
N ILE A 97 0.41 -0.31 3.97
CA ILE A 97 1.71 -0.42 4.66
C ILE A 97 1.44 -0.72 6.13
N TYR A 98 2.12 -1.72 6.69
CA TYR A 98 1.98 -2.18 8.06
C TYR A 98 3.17 -1.66 8.88
N ILE A 99 2.92 -0.68 9.75
CA ILE A 99 3.99 0.09 10.41
C ILE A 99 4.31 -0.47 11.80
N GLY A 100 3.33 -1.12 12.44
CA GLY A 100 3.40 -1.54 13.83
C GLY A 100 2.86 -0.50 14.81
N PRO A 101 3.02 -0.72 16.12
CA PRO A 101 2.45 0.12 17.17
C PRO A 101 3.28 1.38 17.46
N LEU A 102 4.50 1.48 16.94
CA LEU A 102 5.44 2.55 17.29
C LEU A 102 5.11 3.85 16.55
N VAL A 103 4.75 4.89 17.31
CA VAL A 103 4.48 6.23 16.77
C VAL A 103 5.71 6.86 16.08
N THR A 104 6.91 6.49 16.51
CA THR A 104 8.16 6.94 15.88
C THR A 104 8.32 6.37 14.48
N ALA A 105 7.97 5.09 14.28
CA ALA A 105 7.98 4.46 12.95
C ALA A 105 6.93 5.09 12.03
N TYR A 106 5.75 5.43 12.56
CA TYR A 106 4.73 6.21 11.84
C TYR A 106 5.27 7.56 11.38
N ALA A 107 5.89 8.32 12.29
CA ALA A 107 6.36 9.67 11.99
C ALA A 107 7.50 9.65 10.98
N GLU A 108 8.42 8.69 11.12
CA GLU A 108 9.57 8.53 10.25
C GLU A 108 9.16 8.15 8.83
N LEU A 109 8.26 7.16 8.68
CA LEU A 109 7.75 6.79 7.35
C LEU A 109 7.01 7.95 6.68
N LYS A 110 6.17 8.67 7.42
CA LYS A 110 5.50 9.87 6.91
C LYS A 110 6.51 10.92 6.42
N ARG A 111 7.56 11.18 7.20
CA ARG A 111 8.64 12.11 6.84
C ARG A 111 9.36 11.72 5.55
N GLN A 112 9.51 10.41 5.28
CA GLN A 112 10.12 9.91 4.05
C GLN A 112 9.18 9.99 2.84
N LEU A 113 7.87 9.77 3.03
CA LEU A 113 6.89 9.74 1.93
C LEU A 113 6.36 11.13 1.55
N ASP A 114 6.25 12.08 2.49
CA ASP A 114 5.72 13.42 2.21
C ASP A 114 6.44 14.14 1.05
N PRO A 115 7.79 14.16 0.97
CA PRO A 115 8.49 14.77 -0.16
C PRO A 115 8.22 14.07 -1.50
N VAL A 116 8.07 12.74 -1.48
CA VAL A 116 7.75 11.96 -2.68
C VAL A 116 6.37 12.35 -3.21
N PHE A 117 5.38 12.47 -2.32
CA PHE A 117 4.04 12.92 -2.71
C PHE A 117 4.02 14.37 -3.17
N ALA A 118 4.83 15.25 -2.58
CA ALA A 118 4.96 16.63 -3.05
C ALA A 118 5.49 16.69 -4.50
N GLN A 119 6.51 15.90 -4.83
CA GLN A 119 7.05 15.79 -6.19
C GLN A 119 6.04 15.21 -7.17
N LEU A 120 5.30 14.18 -6.78
CA LEU A 120 4.24 13.59 -7.59
C LEU A 120 3.14 14.62 -7.91
N THR A 121 2.71 15.41 -6.92
CA THR A 121 1.75 16.50 -7.13
C THR A 121 2.28 17.53 -8.13
N GLN A 122 3.55 17.93 -8.02
CA GLN A 122 4.19 18.83 -8.99
C GLN A 122 4.24 18.24 -10.40
N ALA A 123 4.34 16.91 -10.52
CA ALA A 123 4.30 16.17 -11.78
C ALA A 123 2.88 15.91 -12.30
N GLY A 124 1.84 16.48 -11.68
CA GLY A 124 0.44 16.35 -12.11
C GLY A 124 -0.26 15.06 -11.67
N VAL A 125 0.36 14.26 -10.79
CA VAL A 125 -0.27 13.07 -10.20
C VAL A 125 -1.31 13.53 -9.19
N SER A 126 -2.50 12.92 -9.22
CA SER A 126 -3.61 13.28 -8.33
C SER A 126 -3.89 12.20 -7.28
N PRO A 127 -4.26 12.60 -6.05
CA PRO A 127 -4.73 11.67 -5.04
C PRO A 127 -6.02 10.99 -5.48
N GLY A 128 -6.23 9.77 -4.96
CA GLY A 128 -7.37 8.93 -5.28
C GLY A 128 -8.58 9.17 -4.38
N PRO A 129 -9.55 8.23 -4.40
CA PRO A 129 -10.69 8.24 -3.50
C PRO A 129 -10.27 8.21 -2.03
N THR A 130 -11.09 8.78 -1.14
CA THR A 130 -10.87 8.67 0.31
C THR A 130 -11.10 7.22 0.77
N PRO A 131 -10.10 6.52 1.32
CA PRO A 131 -10.29 5.19 1.86
C PRO A 131 -11.20 5.23 3.09
N GLN A 132 -11.94 4.14 3.29
CA GLN A 132 -12.91 4.00 4.38
C GLN A 132 -12.54 2.84 5.31
N ASP A 133 -12.67 3.05 6.62
CA ASP A 133 -12.62 2.01 7.65
C ASP A 133 -14.03 1.50 7.97
N ARG A 134 -14.15 0.18 8.15
CA ARG A 134 -15.41 -0.53 8.42
C ARG A 134 -15.39 -1.34 9.72
N GLN A 135 -14.50 -1.04 10.65
CA GLN A 135 -14.31 -1.81 11.88
C GLN A 135 -15.55 -1.94 12.79
N LYS A 136 -16.64 -1.18 12.59
CA LYS A 136 -17.82 -1.18 13.48
C LYS A 136 -19.19 -1.16 12.77
N GLY A 137 -19.32 -1.83 11.63
CA GLY A 137 -20.61 -1.93 10.91
C GLY A 137 -21.04 -0.65 10.17
N HIS A 138 -20.29 0.45 10.31
CA HIS A 138 -20.44 1.68 9.56
C HIS A 138 -19.14 2.03 8.82
N SER A 139 -19.26 2.63 7.63
CA SER A 139 -18.12 3.08 6.81
C SER A 139 -17.76 4.50 7.20
N VAL A 140 -16.57 4.70 7.76
CA VAL A 140 -16.04 6.03 8.15
C VAL A 140 -14.80 6.31 7.33
N ALA A 141 -14.59 7.57 6.92
CA ALA A 141 -13.34 7.96 6.28
C ALA A 141 -12.14 7.68 7.20
N GLU A 142 -11.06 7.18 6.63
CA GLU A 142 -9.80 7.04 7.36
C GLU A 142 -9.18 8.42 7.67
N ASN A 143 -8.18 8.46 8.54
CA ASN A 143 -7.53 9.72 8.92
C ASN A 143 -6.48 10.10 7.88
N LYS A 144 -6.34 11.39 7.55
CA LYS A 144 -5.27 11.87 6.67
C LYS A 144 -3.92 11.82 7.39
N ALA A 145 -2.91 11.23 6.74
CA ALA A 145 -1.53 11.24 7.18
C ALA A 145 -0.74 12.26 6.36
N GLY A 146 -0.95 13.55 6.59
CA GLY A 146 -0.27 14.64 5.87
C GLY A 146 -1.22 15.49 5.01
N SER A 147 -0.65 16.41 4.23
CA SER A 147 -1.39 17.41 3.45
C SER A 147 -1.58 17.05 1.98
N SER A 148 -0.86 16.05 1.46
CA SER A 148 -0.85 15.72 0.02
C SER A 148 -2.12 15.02 -0.47
N GLY A 149 -2.93 14.46 0.43
CA GLY A 149 -4.12 13.68 0.09
C GLY A 149 -3.84 12.24 -0.37
N PHE A 150 -2.57 11.87 -0.59
CA PHE A 150 -2.18 10.51 -0.97
C PHE A 150 -2.15 9.56 0.22
N LEU A 151 -1.81 10.02 1.42
CA LEU A 151 -1.53 9.15 2.55
C LEU A 151 -2.63 9.23 3.60
N TRP A 152 -3.12 8.06 4.00
CA TRP A 152 -4.18 7.86 4.97
C TRP A 152 -3.77 6.84 6.00
N TYR A 153 -4.38 6.86 7.18
CA TYR A 153 -4.04 5.93 8.24
C TYR A 153 -5.23 5.49 9.09
N ILE A 154 -5.06 4.28 9.63
CA ILE A 154 -5.88 3.73 10.71
C ILE A 154 -4.97 3.08 11.74
N THR A 155 -5.49 2.95 12.96
CA THR A 155 -4.94 2.04 13.97
C THR A 155 -5.86 0.85 14.06
N THR A 156 -5.31 -0.36 14.12
CA THR A 156 -6.11 -1.58 14.27
C THR A 156 -5.56 -2.45 15.38
N ASN A 157 -6.47 -3.13 16.09
CA ASN A 157 -6.15 -4.06 17.17
C ASN A 157 -5.68 -5.42 16.65
N SER A 158 -5.88 -5.69 15.35
CA SER A 158 -5.28 -6.83 14.67
C SER A 158 -5.01 -6.51 13.20
N TYR A 159 -3.87 -6.97 12.69
CA TYR A 159 -3.55 -6.98 11.27
C TYR A 159 -4.25 -8.11 10.53
N PHE A 160 -4.57 -9.18 11.25
CA PHE A 160 -5.26 -10.38 10.78
C PHE A 160 -6.72 -10.33 11.22
N LYS A 161 -7.65 -10.50 10.28
CA LYS A 161 -9.08 -10.67 10.57
C LYS A 161 -9.47 -12.09 10.26
#